data_AF-A0A0N0XZ89-F1
#
_entry.id   AF-A0A0N0XZ89-F1
#
_cell.length_a   1.000
_cell.length_b   1.000
_cell.length_c   1.000
_cell.angle_alpha   90.00
_cell.angle_beta   90.00
_cell.angle_gamma   90.00
#
_symmetry.space_group_name_H-M   'P 1'
#
loop_
_entity.id
_entity.type
_entity.pdbx_description
1 polymer ?
#
loop_
_entity_poly.entity_id
_entity_poly.type
_entity_poly.pdbx_seq_one_letter_code
_entity_poly.pdbx_strand_id
1 'polypeptide(L)'
;MTTAAIAKGAGHSRFTFRVRLSSTARRALEGEWDRCRWVWNECVARSKKAHADGEKVGPAALDKMLTEARRTTPWLAVGSSVPQQQLVRDFGKSRAKAVKDIKDRVPQHGKTAVQKLARYQRMMARRKPKRGQAASNGYRAAKAQLHKRPSGAPPRMAA
;
A
#
# COMPACT_ATOMS: atom_id res chain seq x y z
N MET A 1 -31.98 -29.91 -30.43
CA MET A 1 -30.90 -28.93 -30.17
C MET A 1 -31.55 -27.58 -30.00
N THR A 2 -31.48 -26.97 -28.82
CA THR A 2 -32.10 -25.66 -28.54
C THR A 2 -30.99 -24.64 -28.37
N THR A 3 -30.91 -23.69 -29.29
CA THR A 3 -29.87 -22.66 -29.35
C THR A 3 -30.09 -21.66 -28.21
N ALA A 4 -29.09 -21.47 -27.35
CA ALA A 4 -29.12 -20.48 -26.29
C ALA A 4 -29.00 -19.06 -26.89
N ALA A 5 -30.02 -18.24 -26.68
CA ALA A 5 -29.98 -16.82 -27.01
C ALA A 5 -28.94 -16.13 -26.10
N ILE A 6 -27.89 -15.59 -26.71
CA ILE A 6 -26.88 -14.78 -26.03
C ILE A 6 -27.55 -13.47 -25.59
N ALA A 7 -27.74 -13.30 -24.28
CA ALA A 7 -28.27 -12.07 -23.69
C ALA A 7 -27.32 -10.91 -24.00
N LYS A 8 -27.76 -10.06 -24.92
CA LYS A 8 -27.05 -8.88 -25.42
C LYS A 8 -27.05 -7.80 -24.33
N GLY A 9 -25.86 -7.49 -23.81
CA GLY A 9 -25.53 -6.19 -23.21
C GLY A 9 -26.10 -5.89 -21.82
N ALA A 10 -25.48 -6.42 -20.77
CA ALA A 10 -25.60 -5.84 -19.43
C ALA A 10 -24.84 -4.49 -19.40
N GLY A 11 -25.55 -3.40 -19.75
CA GLY A 11 -25.03 -2.04 -19.60
C GLY A 11 -24.68 -1.78 -18.13
N HIS A 12 -23.45 -1.32 -17.86
CA HIS A 12 -23.03 -1.00 -16.50
C HIS A 12 -23.58 0.38 -16.10
N SER A 13 -24.54 0.40 -15.18
CA SER A 13 -25.04 1.63 -14.58
C SER A 13 -24.03 2.19 -13.59
N ARG A 14 -23.48 3.38 -13.86
CA ARG A 14 -22.60 4.08 -12.91
C ARG A 14 -23.42 5.13 -12.19
N PHE A 15 -23.79 4.85 -10.95
CA PHE A 15 -24.53 5.80 -10.14
C PHE A 15 -23.59 6.79 -9.45
N THR A 16 -23.93 8.08 -9.52
CA THR A 16 -23.20 9.14 -8.81
C THR A 16 -23.90 9.43 -7.50
N PHE A 17 -23.89 8.46 -6.58
CA PHE A 17 -24.41 8.69 -5.23
C PHE A 17 -23.36 9.41 -4.37
N ARG A 18 -23.79 10.44 -3.64
CA ARG A 18 -23.00 11.04 -2.56
C ARG A 18 -23.42 10.42 -1.24
N VAL A 19 -22.50 9.68 -0.60
CA VAL A 19 -22.74 9.15 0.75
C VAL A 19 -22.72 10.31 1.74
N ARG A 20 -23.87 10.57 2.39
CA ARG A 20 -23.97 11.49 3.52
C ARG A 20 -24.08 10.66 4.79
N LEU A 21 -23.05 10.69 5.61
CA LEU A 21 -23.03 10.00 6.90
C LEU A 21 -23.77 10.83 7.93
N SER A 22 -24.71 10.21 8.65
CA SER A 22 -25.26 10.81 9.86
C SER A 22 -24.16 10.95 10.93
N SER A 23 -24.36 11.84 11.90
CA SER A 23 -23.45 11.98 13.05
C SER A 23 -23.26 10.66 13.80
N THR A 24 -24.34 9.88 13.95
CA THR A 24 -24.30 8.53 14.56
C THR A 24 -23.45 7.56 13.74
N ALA A 25 -23.61 7.53 12.42
CA ALA A 25 -22.81 6.65 11.56
C ALA A 25 -21.33 7.04 11.58
N ARG A 26 -21.02 8.34 11.61
CA ARG A 26 -19.64 8.83 11.75
C ARG A 26 -19.02 8.34 13.06
N ARG A 27 -19.70 8.53 14.19
CA ARG A 27 -19.21 8.10 15.51
C ARG A 27 -19.00 6.59 15.57
N ALA A 28 -19.87 5.79 14.94
CA ALA A 28 -19.70 4.35 14.85
C ALA A 28 -18.45 3.96 14.03
N LEU A 29 -18.22 4.63 12.89
CA LEU A 29 -17.02 4.40 12.07
C LEU A 29 -15.74 4.81 12.78
N GLU A 30 -15.74 5.93 13.50
CA GLU A 30 -14.61 6.36 14.33
C GLU A 30 -14.32 5.33 15.43
N GLY A 31 -15.35 4.81 16.10
CA GLY A 31 -15.18 3.74 17.09
C GLY A 31 -14.60 2.44 16.50
N GLU A 32 -15.01 2.05 15.29
CA GLU A 32 -14.37 0.92 14.60
C GLU A 32 -12.92 1.22 14.22
N TRP A 33 -12.64 2.45 13.76
CA TRP A 33 -11.29 2.87 13.42
C TRP A 33 -10.36 2.84 14.65
N ASP A 34 -10.82 3.33 15.80
CA ASP A 34 -10.06 3.30 17.05
C ASP A 34 -9.73 1.87 17.49
N ARG A 35 -10.71 0.95 17.39
CA ARG A 35 -10.52 -0.47 17.70
C ARG A 35 -9.51 -1.12 16.76
N CYS A 36 -9.62 -0.90 15.45
CA CYS A 36 -8.63 -1.37 14.50
C CYS A 36 -7.25 -0.78 14.80
N ARG A 37 -7.14 0.54 14.98
CA ARG A 37 -5.87 1.19 15.32
C ARG A 37 -5.21 0.57 16.55
N TRP A 38 -6.00 0.27 17.58
CA TRP A 38 -5.51 -0.42 18.77
C TRP A 38 -4.95 -1.82 18.44
N VAL A 39 -5.68 -2.64 17.67
CA VAL A 39 -5.20 -3.97 17.22
C VAL A 39 -3.91 -3.88 16.41
N TRP A 40 -3.74 -2.86 15.57
CA TRP A 40 -2.49 -2.63 14.85
C TRP A 40 -1.33 -2.36 15.81
N ASN A 41 -1.55 -1.53 16.83
CA ASN A 41 -0.52 -1.22 17.82
C ASN A 41 -0.12 -2.45 18.62
N GLU A 42 -1.08 -3.30 19.01
CA GLU A 42 -0.78 -4.59 19.65
C GLU A 42 0.05 -5.51 18.74
N CYS A 43 -0.30 -5.60 17.45
CA CYS A 43 0.51 -6.34 16.48
C CYS A 43 1.95 -5.82 16.40
N VAL A 44 2.13 -4.49 16.39
CA VAL A 44 3.46 -3.84 16.40
C VAL A 44 4.20 -4.19 17.69
N ALA A 45 3.56 -4.06 18.86
CA ALA A 45 4.16 -4.35 20.16
C ALA A 45 4.60 -5.81 20.26
N ARG A 46 3.71 -6.76 19.91
CA ARG A 46 4.01 -8.19 19.89
C ARG A 46 5.14 -8.52 18.92
N SER A 47 5.15 -7.92 17.73
CA SER A 47 6.22 -8.13 16.76
C SER A 47 7.56 -7.56 17.22
N LYS A 48 7.59 -6.40 17.88
CA LYS A 48 8.82 -5.80 18.42
C LYS A 48 9.40 -6.66 19.54
N LYS A 49 8.53 -7.12 20.45
CA LYS A 49 8.91 -8.04 21.53
C LYS A 49 9.49 -9.34 20.96
N ALA A 50 8.78 -9.98 20.04
CA ALA A 50 9.27 -11.20 19.40
C ALA A 50 10.61 -11.01 18.68
N HIS A 51 10.83 -9.85 18.04
CA HIS A 51 12.14 -9.55 17.46
C HIS A 51 13.25 -9.41 18.51
N ALA A 52 12.98 -8.78 19.65
CA ALA A 52 13.94 -8.67 20.75
C ALA A 52 14.26 -10.04 21.35
N ASP A 53 13.27 -10.91 21.47
CA ASP A 53 13.39 -12.25 22.06
C ASP A 53 13.91 -13.32 21.07
N GLY A 54 14.14 -12.95 19.80
CA GLY A 54 14.53 -13.90 18.74
C GLY A 54 13.41 -14.84 18.29
N GLU A 55 12.18 -14.60 18.72
CA GLU A 55 11.00 -15.39 18.39
C GLU A 55 10.43 -15.05 17.01
N LYS A 56 9.87 -16.07 16.34
CA LYS A 56 9.10 -15.86 15.10
C LYS A 56 7.64 -15.58 15.43
N VAL A 57 7.16 -14.39 15.05
CA VAL A 57 5.72 -14.06 15.03
C VAL A 57 5.16 -14.31 13.63
N GLY A 58 4.25 -15.29 13.55
CA GLY A 58 3.45 -15.60 12.36
C GLY A 58 2.00 -15.10 12.49
N PRO A 59 1.24 -15.06 11.37
CA PRO A 59 -0.16 -14.60 11.37
C PRO A 59 -1.06 -15.33 12.38
N ALA A 60 -0.91 -16.66 12.50
CA ALA A 60 -1.70 -17.45 13.45
C ALA A 60 -1.47 -17.05 14.91
N ALA A 61 -0.25 -16.64 15.28
CA ALA A 61 0.06 -16.16 16.62
C ALA A 61 -0.62 -14.80 16.90
N LEU A 62 -0.73 -13.95 15.87
CA LEU A 62 -1.42 -12.66 15.97
C LEU A 62 -2.94 -12.81 16.00
N ASP A 63 -3.51 -13.77 15.27
CA ASP A 63 -4.95 -14.10 15.37
C ASP A 63 -5.30 -14.68 16.74
N LYS A 64 -4.42 -15.51 17.33
CA LYS A 64 -4.57 -15.99 18.71
C LYS A 64 -4.50 -14.83 19.71
N MET A 65 -3.57 -13.89 19.51
CA MET A 65 -3.47 -12.66 20.32
C MET A 65 -4.75 -11.82 20.20
N LEU A 66 -5.28 -11.61 19.00
CA LEU A 66 -6.54 -10.89 18.79
C LEU A 66 -7.71 -11.58 19.51
N THR A 67 -7.78 -12.91 19.43
CA THR A 67 -8.82 -13.70 20.10
C THR A 67 -8.78 -13.49 21.61
N GLU A 68 -7.59 -13.53 22.22
CA GLU A 68 -7.42 -13.28 23.66
C GLU A 68 -7.67 -11.82 24.04
N ALA A 69 -7.22 -10.87 23.22
CA ALA A 69 -7.47 -9.44 23.45
C ALA A 69 -8.97 -9.13 23.43
N ARG A 70 -9.72 -9.71 22.48
CA ARG A 70 -11.19 -9.59 22.43
C ARG A 70 -11.87 -10.22 23.64
N ARG A 71 -11.32 -11.31 24.19
CA ARG A 71 -11.85 -11.94 25.40
C ARG A 71 -11.67 -11.06 26.64
N THR A 72 -10.52 -10.41 26.77
CA THR A 72 -10.11 -9.67 27.97
C THR A 72 -10.48 -8.19 27.94
N THR A 73 -10.74 -7.64 26.75
CA THR A 73 -11.03 -6.21 26.55
C THR A 73 -12.45 -6.03 25.97
N PRO A 74 -13.49 -5.84 26.81
CA PRO A 74 -14.87 -5.72 26.35
C PRO A 74 -15.09 -4.64 25.29
N TRP A 75 -14.40 -3.51 25.41
CA TRP A 75 -14.48 -2.42 24.43
C TRP A 75 -14.09 -2.86 23.01
N LEU A 76 -13.08 -3.73 22.87
CA LEU A 76 -12.64 -4.26 21.59
C LEU A 76 -13.64 -5.30 21.03
N ALA A 77 -14.24 -6.08 21.92
CA ALA A 77 -15.21 -7.12 21.59
C ALA A 77 -16.50 -6.56 20.98
N VAL A 78 -16.91 -5.36 21.41
CA VAL A 78 -18.07 -4.64 20.86
C VAL A 78 -17.93 -4.36 19.36
N GLY A 79 -16.70 -4.18 18.87
CA GLY A 79 -16.44 -3.95 17.45
C GLY A 79 -16.47 -5.21 16.60
N SER A 80 -16.58 -5.02 15.29
CA SER A 80 -16.62 -6.14 14.35
C SER A 80 -15.30 -6.90 14.32
N SER A 81 -15.38 -8.24 14.40
CA SER A 81 -14.21 -9.12 14.33
C SER A 81 -13.59 -9.16 12.93
N VAL A 82 -14.39 -8.96 11.88
CA VAL A 82 -13.95 -9.04 10.47
C VAL A 82 -12.88 -7.99 10.12
N PRO A 83 -13.08 -6.67 10.33
CA PRO A 83 -12.05 -5.68 10.06
C PRO A 83 -10.82 -5.84 10.98
N GLN A 84 -11.01 -6.32 12.21
CA GLN A 84 -9.89 -6.59 13.12
C GLN A 84 -9.01 -7.75 12.62
N GLN A 85 -9.60 -8.86 12.17
CA GLN A 85 -8.86 -9.96 11.54
C GLN A 85 -8.19 -9.54 10.23
N GLN A 86 -8.89 -8.76 9.40
CA GLN A 86 -8.33 -8.25 8.16
C GLN A 86 -7.09 -7.38 8.44
N LEU A 87 -7.16 -6.56 9.48
CA LEU A 87 -6.03 -5.74 9.91
C LEU A 87 -4.82 -6.57 10.36
N VAL A 88 -5.03 -7.67 11.07
CA VAL A 88 -3.95 -8.62 11.43
C VAL A 88 -3.27 -9.18 10.18
N ARG A 89 -4.05 -9.57 9.16
CA ARG A 89 -3.52 -10.06 7.89
C ARG A 89 -2.71 -8.99 7.15
N ASP A 90 -3.23 -7.76 7.11
CA ASP A 90 -2.55 -6.65 6.42
C ASP A 90 -1.31 -6.18 7.17
N PHE A 91 -1.30 -6.24 8.50
CA PHE A 91 -0.10 -6.09 9.31
C PHE A 91 0.95 -7.15 8.93
N GLY A 92 0.56 -8.42 8.84
CA GLY A 92 1.45 -9.51 8.44
C GLY A 92 2.12 -9.25 7.08
N LYS A 93 1.34 -8.82 6.08
CA LYS A 93 1.88 -8.43 4.76
C LYS A 93 2.84 -7.24 4.85
N SER A 94 2.46 -6.20 5.59
CA SER A 94 3.28 -5.00 5.79
C SER A 94 4.61 -5.32 6.46
N ARG A 95 4.59 -6.13 7.51
CA ARG A 95 5.79 -6.60 8.24
C ARG A 95 6.69 -7.43 7.32
N ALA A 96 6.15 -8.42 6.62
CA ALA A 96 6.93 -9.24 5.69
C ALA A 96 7.63 -8.38 4.63
N LYS A 97 6.92 -7.37 4.11
CA LYS A 97 7.49 -6.39 3.18
C LYS A 97 8.59 -5.55 3.82
N ALA A 98 8.39 -5.07 5.05
CA ALA A 98 9.37 -4.26 5.77
C ALA A 98 10.66 -5.06 6.05
N VAL A 99 10.53 -6.30 6.53
CA VAL A 99 11.68 -7.19 6.77
C VAL A 99 12.44 -7.46 5.47
N LYS A 100 11.71 -7.71 4.38
CA LYS A 100 12.33 -7.87 3.06
C LYS A 100 13.07 -6.61 2.62
N ASP A 101 12.47 -5.43 2.76
CA ASP A 101 13.10 -4.16 2.37
C ASP A 101 14.37 -3.87 3.18
N ILE A 102 14.40 -4.22 4.47
CA ILE A 102 15.59 -4.13 5.32
C ILE A 102 16.69 -5.07 4.81
N LYS A 103 16.34 -6.33 4.53
CA LYS A 103 17.28 -7.32 3.99
C LYS A 103 17.87 -6.89 2.65
N ASP A 104 17.02 -6.36 1.77
CA ASP A 104 17.37 -5.90 0.43
C ASP A 104 18.02 -4.50 0.43
N ARG A 105 18.21 -3.88 1.61
CA ARG A 105 18.75 -2.52 1.82
C ARG A 105 18.11 -1.48 0.90
N VAL A 106 16.80 -1.59 0.70
CA VAL A 106 16.06 -0.71 -0.21
C VAL A 106 16.08 0.72 0.34
N PRO A 107 16.56 1.72 -0.43
CA PRO A 107 16.52 3.10 0.02
C PRO A 107 15.08 3.56 0.26
N GLN A 108 14.77 3.99 1.48
CA GLN A 108 13.42 4.47 1.86
C GLN A 108 12.94 5.60 0.94
N HIS A 109 13.85 6.46 0.47
CA HIS A 109 13.57 7.60 -0.42
C HIS A 109 13.61 7.26 -1.91
N GLY A 110 14.03 6.03 -2.28
CA GLY A 110 14.26 5.64 -3.67
C GLY A 110 12.98 5.37 -4.45
N LYS A 111 11.87 4.98 -3.81
CA LYS A 111 10.64 4.56 -4.51
C LYS A 111 10.02 5.72 -5.30
N THR A 112 9.93 6.91 -4.71
CA THR A 112 9.44 8.11 -5.39
C THR A 112 10.42 8.57 -6.48
N ALA A 113 11.73 8.42 -6.25
CA ALA A 113 12.75 8.75 -7.24
C ALA A 113 12.67 7.82 -8.46
N VAL A 114 12.50 6.52 -8.27
CA VAL A 114 12.33 5.50 -9.33
C VAL A 114 11.04 5.76 -10.12
N GLN A 115 9.92 6.05 -9.43
CA GLN A 115 8.66 6.40 -10.11
C GLN A 115 8.77 7.69 -10.93
N LYS A 116 9.45 8.72 -10.39
CA LYS A 116 9.72 9.96 -11.11
C LYS A 116 10.62 9.71 -12.32
N LEU A 117 11.68 8.91 -12.18
CA LEU A 117 12.58 8.52 -13.27
C LEU A 117 11.81 7.81 -14.38
N ALA A 118 11.02 6.79 -14.04
CA ALA A 118 10.20 6.04 -14.99
C ALA A 118 9.14 6.92 -15.69
N ARG A 119 8.62 7.95 -15.01
CA ARG A 119 7.72 8.94 -15.62
C ARG A 119 8.44 9.78 -16.68
N TYR A 120 9.63 10.29 -16.37
CA TYR A 120 10.40 11.12 -17.31
C TYR A 120 10.95 10.31 -18.49
N GLN A 121 11.36 9.07 -18.27
CA GLN A 121 11.73 8.14 -19.35
C GLN A 121 10.58 7.91 -20.34
N ARG A 122 9.36 7.65 -19.84
CA ARG A 122 8.16 7.52 -20.69
C ARG A 122 7.82 8.80 -21.43
N MET A 123 7.95 9.95 -20.77
CA MET A 123 7.73 11.27 -21.38
C MET A 123 8.74 11.55 -22.51
N MET A 124 10.00 11.17 -22.32
CA MET A 124 11.06 11.26 -23.33
C MET A 124 10.81 10.32 -24.51
N ALA A 125 10.44 9.06 -24.25
CA ALA A 125 10.14 8.07 -25.28
C ALA A 125 9.00 8.54 -26.20
N ARG A 126 7.94 9.11 -25.63
CA ARG A 126 6.81 9.68 -26.39
C ARG A 126 7.19 10.91 -27.23
N ARG A 127 8.16 11.70 -26.77
CA ARG A 127 8.56 12.98 -27.38
C ARG A 127 9.84 12.89 -28.20
N LYS A 128 10.34 11.67 -28.44
CA LYS A 128 11.60 11.45 -29.15
C LYS A 128 11.47 11.97 -30.59
N PRO A 129 12.29 12.96 -31.02
CA PRO A 129 12.23 13.47 -32.37
C PRO A 129 12.72 12.41 -33.38
N LYS A 130 12.24 12.49 -34.61
CA LYS A 130 12.77 11.70 -35.73
C LYS A 130 14.21 12.12 -36.02
N ARG A 131 15.01 11.19 -36.56
CA ARG A 131 16.41 11.45 -36.92
C ARG A 131 16.48 12.65 -37.88
N GLY A 132 17.30 13.64 -37.57
CA GLY A 132 17.43 14.89 -38.33
C GLY A 132 16.48 16.02 -37.92
N GLN A 133 15.54 15.79 -37.00
CA GLN A 133 14.65 16.85 -36.50
C GLN A 133 15.13 17.43 -35.16
N ALA A 134 14.98 18.73 -34.99
CA ALA A 134 15.29 19.42 -33.75
C ALA A 134 14.37 18.96 -32.61
N ALA A 135 14.95 18.74 -31.43
CA ALA A 135 14.18 18.36 -30.25
C ALA A 135 13.30 19.50 -29.75
N SER A 136 12.03 19.21 -29.46
CA SER A 136 11.08 20.18 -28.90
C SER A 136 11.47 20.62 -27.48
N ASN A 137 11.02 21.80 -27.06
CA ASN A 137 11.24 22.32 -25.70
C ASN A 137 10.75 21.35 -24.62
N GLY A 138 9.62 20.68 -24.85
CA GLY A 138 9.07 19.67 -23.95
C GLY A 138 9.90 18.38 -23.85
N TYR A 139 10.68 18.04 -24.88
CA TYR A 139 11.67 16.96 -24.83
C TYR A 139 12.91 17.40 -24.04
N ARG A 140 13.43 18.60 -24.28
CA ARG A 140 14.60 19.14 -23.57
C ARG A 140 14.34 19.28 -22.06
N ALA A 141 13.16 19.77 -21.67
CA ALA A 141 12.76 19.89 -20.28
C ALA A 141 12.63 18.53 -19.57
N ALA A 142 12.05 17.52 -20.24
CA ALA A 142 11.97 16.17 -19.71
C ALA A 142 13.36 15.51 -19.58
N LYS A 143 14.25 15.77 -20.55
CA LYS A 143 15.66 15.33 -20.50
C LYS A 143 16.39 15.95 -19.32
N ALA A 144 16.25 17.25 -19.09
CA ALA A 144 16.85 17.94 -17.95
C ALA A 144 16.36 17.36 -16.60
N GLN A 145 15.06 17.04 -16.48
CA GLN A 145 14.49 16.45 -15.26
C GLN A 145 14.91 14.98 -15.05
N LEU A 146 15.22 14.24 -16.12
CA LEU A 146 15.81 12.90 -16.04
C LEU A 146 17.26 12.94 -15.54
N HIS A 147 18.05 13.92 -15.99
CA HIS A 147 19.46 14.08 -15.61
C HIS A 147 19.67 14.81 -14.28
N LYS A 148 18.62 15.40 -13.69
CA LYS A 148 18.63 15.83 -12.29
C LYS A 148 18.77 14.60 -11.41
N ARG A 149 20.03 14.28 -11.10
CA ARG A 149 20.45 13.16 -10.26
C ARG A 149 19.67 13.26 -8.93
N PRO A 150 18.86 12.26 -8.54
CA PRO A 150 18.28 12.26 -7.21
C PRO A 150 19.44 12.22 -6.22
N SER A 151 19.43 13.12 -5.24
CA SER A 151 20.46 13.31 -4.21
C SER A 151 20.57 12.11 -3.26
N GLY A 152 21.01 10.95 -3.76
CA GLY A 152 21.13 9.71 -2.98
C GLY A 152 21.55 8.44 -3.74
N ALA A 153 22.20 8.53 -4.91
CA ALA A 153 22.76 7.34 -5.56
C ALA A 153 24.21 7.11 -5.05
N PRO A 154 24.55 5.92 -4.51
CA PRO A 154 25.91 5.62 -4.06
C PRO A 154 26.89 5.73 -5.25
N PRO A 155 28.16 6.13 -4.99
CA PRO A 155 29.15 6.29 -6.04
C PRO A 155 29.36 4.97 -6.78
N ARG A 156 29.51 5.06 -8.11
CA ARG A 156 29.98 3.94 -8.93
C ARG A 156 31.34 3.51 -8.37
N MET A 157 31.41 2.31 -7.81
CA MET A 157 32.71 1.65 -7.64
C MET A 157 33.20 1.29 -9.03
N ALA A 158 34.29 1.94 -9.43
CA ALA A 158 35.06 1.61 -10.61
C ALA A 158 36.31 0.87 -10.15
N ALA A 159 36.41 -0.39 -10.55
CA ALA A 159 37.58 -1.18 -10.94
C ALA A 159 37.17 -2.66 -10.87
#